data_AF-A0A2D5BML5-F1
#
_entry.id   AF-A0A2D5BML5-F1
#
_cell.length_a   1.000
_cell.length_b   1.000
_cell.length_c   1.000
_cell.angle_alpha   90.00
_cell.angle_beta   90.00
_cell.angle_gamma   90.00
#
_symmetry.space_group_name_H-M   'P 1'
#
loop_
_entity.id
_entity.type
_entity.pdbx_description
1 polymer ?
#
loop_
_entity_poly.entity_id
_entity_poly.type
_entity_poly.pdbx_seq_one_letter_code
_entity_poly.pdbx_strand_id
1 'polypeptide(L)'
;MTKLTGGLVALTFVAMLSAPSAGQDKEVQIIALEKVLGNPQPFEGLTVTCVVQFHRLGQLDGPVYTKFEKDWYQNFSAWPDSAKLWKKKAYKHDHQYFFISRMSEGASQIIHAENYSRWVVTAEVSEILNGKPWFEVKGLRQLDTSINTSSLMHFVKGFRASKAGDHALAAKAFHAADMSTLPADIRIIAMRQEAAALHAGGDTPGAVGRLQAALQIVANDRETVDAIAAYRAAASASVSTVVLADKGETSPTTNKKVQKVTLDLVSKSGKKEDKKSGVSNDN
;
A
#
# COMPACT_ATOMS: atom_id res chain seq x y z
N MET A 1 7.41 -84.54 0.96
CA MET A 1 7.96 -84.41 -0.41
C MET A 1 7.16 -83.37 -1.20
N THR A 2 7.59 -82.11 -1.26
CA THR A 2 7.39 -81.21 -2.42
C THR A 2 8.24 -79.95 -2.25
N LYS A 3 8.67 -79.37 -3.37
CA LYS A 3 9.95 -78.69 -3.60
C LYS A 3 9.92 -77.19 -3.29
N LEU A 4 11.02 -76.68 -2.76
CA LEU A 4 11.41 -75.27 -2.83
C LEU A 4 11.62 -74.86 -4.31
N THR A 5 11.11 -73.68 -4.69
CA THR A 5 11.53 -72.98 -5.92
C THR A 5 11.90 -71.55 -5.53
N GLY A 6 13.21 -71.27 -5.61
CA GLY A 6 13.78 -69.95 -5.38
C GLY A 6 13.72 -69.11 -6.64
N GLY A 7 13.12 -67.92 -6.52
CA GLY A 7 13.14 -66.88 -7.55
C GLY A 7 14.27 -65.89 -7.26
N LEU A 8 15.26 -65.84 -8.15
CA LEU A 8 16.37 -64.90 -8.13
C LEU A 8 15.87 -63.53 -8.64
N VAL A 9 15.72 -62.55 -7.76
CA VAL A 9 15.38 -61.16 -8.14
C VAL A 9 16.68 -60.41 -8.39
N ALA A 10 16.94 -60.08 -9.65
CA ALA A 10 18.05 -59.22 -10.05
C ALA A 10 17.74 -57.77 -9.67
N LEU A 11 18.42 -57.25 -8.64
CA LEU A 11 18.37 -55.85 -8.26
C LEU A 11 19.24 -55.04 -9.23
N THR A 12 18.61 -54.35 -10.19
CA THR A 12 19.30 -53.40 -11.06
C THR A 12 19.48 -52.08 -10.29
N PHE A 13 20.70 -51.83 -9.82
CA PHE A 13 21.09 -50.53 -9.26
C PHE A 13 21.21 -49.50 -10.39
N VAL A 14 20.18 -48.67 -10.57
CA VAL A 14 20.28 -47.47 -11.40
C VAL A 14 21.06 -46.44 -10.60
N ALA A 15 22.32 -46.20 -11.00
CA ALA A 15 23.11 -45.10 -10.50
C ALA A 15 22.44 -43.79 -10.96
N MET A 16 21.69 -43.14 -10.07
CA MET A 16 21.28 -41.75 -10.27
C MET A 16 22.53 -40.87 -10.25
N LEU A 17 22.93 -40.43 -11.44
CA LEU A 17 23.81 -39.27 -11.61
C LEU A 17 23.06 -38.04 -11.07
N SER A 18 23.25 -37.75 -9.78
CA SER A 18 22.92 -36.43 -9.22
C SER A 18 23.76 -35.38 -9.93
N ALA A 19 23.15 -34.66 -10.87
CA ALA A 19 23.74 -33.47 -11.44
C ALA A 19 24.01 -32.47 -10.30
N PRO A 20 25.23 -31.91 -10.21
CA PRO A 20 25.51 -30.85 -9.25
C PRO A 20 24.67 -29.63 -9.64
N SER A 21 23.55 -29.42 -8.93
CA SER A 21 22.83 -28.16 -8.92
C SER A 21 23.67 -27.13 -8.16
N ALA A 22 24.79 -26.73 -8.75
CA ALA A 22 25.61 -25.62 -8.28
C ALA A 22 25.01 -24.30 -8.77
N GLY A 23 23.72 -24.10 -8.49
CA GLY A 23 23.13 -22.77 -8.46
C GLY A 23 23.61 -22.12 -7.17
N GLN A 24 24.62 -21.27 -7.25
CA GLN A 24 24.80 -20.27 -6.20
C GLN A 24 23.48 -19.51 -6.13
N ASP A 25 22.74 -19.67 -5.04
CA ASP A 25 21.62 -18.82 -4.67
C ASP A 25 22.16 -17.39 -4.55
N LYS A 26 22.29 -16.71 -5.70
CA LYS A 26 22.45 -15.27 -5.72
C LYS A 26 21.22 -14.75 -5.03
N GLU A 27 21.42 -14.23 -3.83
CA GLU A 27 20.41 -13.57 -3.04
C GLU A 27 19.66 -12.60 -3.96
N VAL A 28 18.42 -12.96 -4.29
CA VAL A 28 17.63 -12.24 -5.30
C VAL A 28 17.27 -10.90 -4.67
N GLN A 29 18.01 -9.87 -5.04
CA GLN A 29 17.77 -8.53 -4.52
C GLN A 29 16.41 -8.03 -5.03
N ILE A 30 15.48 -7.81 -4.09
CA ILE A 30 14.18 -7.19 -4.40
C ILE A 30 14.39 -5.69 -4.58
N ILE A 31 14.04 -5.18 -5.76
CA ILE A 31 14.15 -3.78 -6.15
C ILE A 31 12.75 -3.18 -6.18
N ALA A 32 12.59 -2.00 -5.55
CA ALA A 32 11.34 -1.24 -5.61
C ALA A 32 11.02 -0.85 -7.07
N LEU A 33 9.81 -1.13 -7.53
CA LEU A 33 9.40 -0.87 -8.92
C LEU A 33 9.55 0.63 -9.26
N GLU A 34 9.27 1.52 -8.31
CA GLU A 34 9.40 2.97 -8.46
C GLU A 34 10.83 3.39 -8.82
N LYS A 35 11.84 2.67 -8.32
CA LYS A 35 13.24 2.93 -8.65
C LYS A 35 13.52 2.63 -10.12
N VAL A 36 12.97 1.52 -10.63
CA VAL A 36 13.09 1.13 -12.04
C VAL A 36 12.30 2.09 -12.92
N LEU A 37 11.07 2.45 -12.54
CA LEU A 37 10.24 3.38 -13.31
C LEU A 37 10.81 4.81 -13.33
N GLY A 38 11.49 5.24 -12.27
CA GLY A 38 12.07 6.58 -12.16
C GLY A 38 13.34 6.78 -12.98
N ASN A 39 14.11 5.71 -13.22
CA ASN A 39 15.33 5.74 -14.03
C ASN A 39 15.55 4.35 -14.66
N PRO A 40 14.86 4.02 -15.77
CA PRO A 40 14.88 2.68 -16.33
C PRO A 40 16.18 2.31 -17.06
N GLN A 41 16.94 3.29 -17.57
CA GLN A 41 18.11 3.08 -18.43
C GLN A 41 19.18 2.14 -17.84
N PRO A 42 19.56 2.25 -16.55
CA PRO A 42 20.55 1.35 -15.95
C PRO A 42 20.05 -0.09 -15.78
N PHE A 43 18.75 -0.33 -15.96
CA PHE A 43 18.14 -1.64 -15.78
C PHE A 43 17.87 -2.35 -17.11
N GLU A 44 18.06 -1.70 -18.26
CA GLU A 44 17.84 -2.30 -19.58
C GLU A 44 18.68 -3.57 -19.76
N GLY A 45 18.04 -4.66 -20.20
CA GLY A 45 18.62 -6.00 -20.32
C GLY A 45 18.86 -6.72 -18.99
N LEU A 46 18.58 -6.10 -17.83
CA LEU A 46 18.74 -6.74 -16.53
C LEU A 46 17.44 -7.40 -16.07
N THR A 47 17.59 -8.54 -15.39
CA THR A 47 16.50 -9.17 -14.64
C THR A 47 16.38 -8.52 -13.28
N VAL A 48 15.21 -7.98 -12.98
CA VAL A 48 14.85 -7.39 -11.71
C VAL A 48 13.76 -8.22 -11.04
N THR A 49 13.79 -8.28 -9.71
CA THR A 49 12.68 -8.83 -8.93
C THR A 49 12.03 -7.70 -8.15
N CYS A 50 10.72 -7.53 -8.29
CA CYS A 50 9.97 -6.47 -7.63
C CYS A 50 8.67 -7.01 -7.04
N VAL A 51 8.12 -6.29 -6.05
CA VAL A 51 6.78 -6.56 -5.53
C VAL A 51 5.82 -5.58 -6.19
N VAL A 52 4.68 -6.08 -6.66
CA VAL A 52 3.65 -5.29 -7.34
C VAL A 52 2.26 -5.65 -6.84
N GLN A 53 1.31 -4.76 -7.05
CA GLN A 53 -0.12 -4.99 -6.82
C GLN A 53 -0.83 -5.09 -8.17
N PHE A 54 -1.45 -6.24 -8.46
CA PHE A 54 -2.15 -6.48 -9.71
C PHE A 54 -3.33 -5.50 -9.88
N HIS A 55 -3.45 -4.91 -11.06
CA HIS A 55 -4.58 -4.04 -11.40
C HIS A 55 -5.60 -4.78 -12.25
N ARG A 56 -5.18 -5.18 -13.45
CA ARG A 56 -6.03 -5.83 -14.45
C ARG A 56 -5.18 -6.43 -15.55
N LEU A 57 -5.74 -7.41 -16.24
CA LEU A 57 -5.25 -7.82 -17.55
C LEU A 57 -5.32 -6.64 -18.51
N GLY A 58 -4.27 -6.49 -19.31
CA GLY A 58 -4.19 -5.41 -20.28
C GLY A 58 -4.78 -5.82 -21.62
N GLN A 59 -5.18 -4.81 -22.39
CA GLN A 59 -5.70 -4.92 -23.75
C GLN A 59 -4.78 -4.13 -24.70
N LEU A 60 -3.47 -4.22 -24.50
CA LEU A 60 -2.54 -3.56 -25.40
C LEU A 60 -2.57 -4.30 -26.75
N ASP A 61 -3.37 -3.80 -27.68
CA ASP A 61 -3.48 -4.36 -29.02
C ASP A 61 -2.31 -3.87 -29.88
N GLY A 62 -1.40 -4.79 -30.21
CA GLY A 62 -0.41 -4.64 -31.28
C GLY A 62 0.45 -3.39 -31.21
N PRO A 63 1.29 -3.21 -30.17
CA PRO A 63 2.29 -2.16 -30.20
C PRO A 63 3.24 -2.40 -31.38
N VAL A 64 3.19 -1.50 -32.36
CA VAL A 64 4.09 -1.53 -33.51
C VAL A 64 5.52 -1.42 -32.99
N TYR A 65 6.42 -2.30 -33.47
CA TYR A 65 7.85 -2.33 -33.13
C TYR A 65 8.26 -2.92 -31.76
N THR A 66 7.53 -3.91 -31.24
CA THR A 66 7.98 -4.65 -30.04
C THR A 66 7.92 -6.15 -30.27
N LYS A 67 8.69 -6.93 -29.51
CA LYS A 67 8.59 -8.41 -29.55
C LYS A 67 7.33 -8.99 -28.89
N PHE A 68 6.54 -8.16 -28.22
CA PHE A 68 5.44 -8.61 -27.37
C PHE A 68 4.13 -8.76 -28.16
N GLU A 69 4.10 -9.78 -29.01
CA GLU A 69 2.91 -10.14 -29.77
C GLU A 69 1.82 -10.75 -28.89
N LYS A 70 0.56 -10.37 -29.16
CA LYS A 70 -0.62 -10.79 -28.39
C LYS A 70 -0.83 -12.30 -28.38
N ASP A 71 -0.41 -12.99 -29.44
CA ASP A 71 -0.55 -14.43 -29.60
C ASP A 71 0.42 -15.21 -28.72
N TRP A 72 1.57 -14.61 -28.37
CA TRP A 72 2.63 -15.24 -27.59
C TRP A 72 2.67 -14.75 -26.14
N TYR A 73 2.20 -13.52 -25.89
CA TYR A 73 2.27 -12.88 -24.58
C TYR A 73 0.89 -12.45 -24.07
N GLN A 74 0.71 -12.60 -22.76
CA GLN A 74 -0.39 -11.99 -22.01
C GLN A 74 0.12 -10.70 -21.36
N ASN A 75 -0.52 -9.59 -21.67
CA ASN A 75 -0.23 -8.29 -21.06
C ASN A 75 -1.04 -8.11 -19.77
N PHE A 76 -0.44 -7.47 -18.78
CA PHE A 76 -1.16 -7.00 -17.59
C PHE A 76 -0.58 -5.69 -17.06
N SER A 77 -1.35 -5.08 -16.17
CA SER A 77 -1.00 -3.85 -15.49
C SER A 77 -0.93 -4.06 -13.99
N ALA A 78 -0.02 -3.35 -13.34
CA ALA A 78 0.19 -3.41 -11.91
C ALA A 78 0.62 -2.05 -11.35
N TRP A 79 0.30 -1.82 -10.08
CA TRP A 79 0.87 -0.70 -9.34
C TRP A 79 2.14 -1.14 -8.60
N PRO A 80 3.06 -0.21 -8.35
CA PRO A 80 4.12 -0.43 -7.40
C PRO A 80 3.60 -0.78 -6.01
N ASP A 81 4.34 -1.59 -5.25
CA ASP A 81 3.92 -2.04 -3.92
C ASP A 81 3.66 -0.89 -2.94
N SER A 82 4.44 0.20 -3.01
CA SER A 82 4.28 1.35 -2.12
C SER A 82 3.14 2.31 -2.54
N ALA A 83 2.42 2.00 -3.63
CA ALA A 83 1.38 2.86 -4.16
C ALA A 83 0.22 3.02 -3.15
N LYS A 84 -0.01 4.26 -2.73
CA LYS A 84 -1.12 4.64 -1.84
C LYS A 84 -2.43 4.67 -2.62
N LEU A 85 -3.01 3.50 -2.92
CA LEU A 85 -4.17 3.34 -3.81
C LEU A 85 -5.41 4.13 -3.39
N TRP A 86 -5.54 4.52 -2.12
CA TRP A 86 -6.61 5.43 -1.64
C TRP A 86 -6.47 6.87 -2.16
N LYS A 87 -5.34 7.21 -2.78
CA LYS A 87 -5.15 8.50 -3.47
C LYS A 87 -5.48 8.32 -4.95
N LYS A 88 -6.47 9.10 -5.43
CA LYS A 88 -6.91 9.10 -6.84
C LYS A 88 -5.77 9.21 -7.85
N LYS A 89 -4.72 10.01 -7.55
CA LYS A 89 -3.54 10.14 -8.42
C LYS A 89 -2.80 8.79 -8.53
N ALA A 90 -2.46 8.16 -7.41
CA ALA A 90 -1.76 6.87 -7.42
C ALA A 90 -2.60 5.77 -8.08
N TYR A 91 -3.89 5.71 -7.77
CA TYR A 91 -4.83 4.74 -8.36
C TYR A 91 -4.85 4.80 -9.89
N LYS A 92 -4.78 6.00 -10.48
CA LYS A 92 -4.84 6.20 -11.93
C LYS A 92 -3.51 5.97 -12.67
N HIS A 93 -2.42 5.75 -11.94
CA HIS A 93 -1.09 5.61 -12.52
C HIS A 93 -0.56 4.20 -12.28
N ASP A 94 -1.24 3.22 -12.86
CA ASP A 94 -0.73 1.86 -13.02
C ASP A 94 0.36 1.82 -14.09
N HIS A 95 1.25 0.84 -13.98
CA HIS A 95 2.22 0.52 -15.03
C HIS A 95 1.68 -0.64 -15.87
N GLN A 96 1.59 -0.44 -17.19
CA GLN A 96 0.82 -1.31 -18.09
C GLN A 96 1.68 -2.24 -18.96
N TYR A 97 3.02 -2.19 -18.84
CA TYR A 97 3.94 -2.85 -19.77
C TYR A 97 4.58 -4.10 -19.15
N PHE A 98 3.77 -4.93 -18.47
CA PHE A 98 4.19 -6.28 -18.08
C PHE A 98 3.68 -7.31 -19.09
N PHE A 99 4.56 -8.19 -19.54
CA PHE A 99 4.26 -9.19 -20.54
C PHE A 99 4.77 -10.55 -20.07
N ILE A 100 3.86 -11.51 -19.95
CA ILE A 100 4.20 -12.89 -19.58
C ILE A 100 3.90 -13.81 -20.74
N SER A 101 4.80 -14.76 -21.04
CA SER A 101 4.55 -15.74 -22.11
C SER A 101 3.31 -16.56 -21.78
N ARG A 102 2.37 -16.69 -22.74
CA ARG A 102 1.15 -17.49 -22.59
C ARG A 102 1.44 -18.98 -22.32
N MET A 103 2.60 -19.46 -22.72
CA MET A 103 3.05 -20.85 -22.50
C MET A 103 3.63 -21.07 -21.10
N SER A 104 3.84 -20.01 -20.32
CA SER A 104 4.37 -20.12 -18.96
C SER A 104 3.27 -20.48 -17.96
N GLU A 105 3.64 -21.18 -16.88
CA GLU A 105 2.73 -21.48 -15.77
C GLU A 105 2.14 -20.19 -15.16
N GLY A 106 2.95 -19.14 -15.02
CA GLY A 106 2.51 -17.86 -14.45
C GLY A 106 1.41 -17.17 -15.27
N ALA A 107 1.29 -17.43 -16.58
CA ALA A 107 0.21 -16.85 -17.38
C ALA A 107 -1.16 -17.37 -16.94
N SER A 108 -1.27 -18.65 -16.59
CA SER A 108 -2.53 -19.20 -16.07
C SER A 108 -2.91 -18.56 -14.72
N GLN A 109 -1.92 -18.29 -13.87
CA GLN A 109 -2.12 -17.67 -12.57
C GLN A 109 -2.58 -16.22 -12.70
N ILE A 110 -1.93 -15.43 -13.56
CA ILE A 110 -2.26 -14.00 -13.69
C ILE A 110 -3.63 -13.77 -14.35
N ILE A 111 -4.09 -14.69 -15.20
CA ILE A 111 -5.43 -14.62 -15.82
C ILE A 111 -6.54 -14.68 -14.77
N HIS A 112 -6.30 -15.41 -13.69
CA HIS A 112 -7.25 -15.57 -12.58
C HIS A 112 -6.93 -14.68 -11.38
N ALA A 113 -5.96 -13.77 -11.52
CA ALA A 113 -5.56 -12.90 -10.42
C ALA A 113 -6.69 -11.93 -10.06
N GLU A 114 -6.96 -11.83 -8.76
CA GLU A 114 -7.90 -10.85 -8.24
C GLU A 114 -7.28 -9.45 -8.27
N ASN A 115 -8.11 -8.42 -8.46
CA ASN A 115 -7.65 -7.03 -8.33
C ASN A 115 -7.01 -6.81 -6.95
N TYR A 116 -5.91 -6.05 -6.94
CA TYR A 116 -5.12 -5.72 -5.74
C TYR A 116 -4.34 -6.88 -5.11
N SER A 117 -4.44 -8.10 -5.66
CA SER A 117 -3.57 -9.20 -5.26
C SER A 117 -2.10 -8.80 -5.42
N ARG A 118 -1.26 -9.25 -4.49
CA ARG A 118 0.14 -8.82 -4.39
C ARG A 118 1.04 -9.93 -4.92
N TRP A 119 2.01 -9.56 -5.75
CA TRP A 119 2.85 -10.52 -6.47
C TRP A 119 4.31 -10.13 -6.37
N VAL A 120 5.17 -11.13 -6.17
CA VAL A 120 6.59 -11.03 -6.49
C VAL A 120 6.75 -11.36 -7.96
N VAL A 121 7.31 -10.42 -8.71
CA VAL A 121 7.51 -10.50 -10.16
C VAL A 121 9.00 -10.48 -10.45
N THR A 122 9.51 -11.55 -11.05
CA THR A 122 10.85 -11.58 -11.63
C THR A 122 10.71 -11.32 -13.12
N ALA A 123 11.23 -10.19 -13.58
CA ALA A 123 11.09 -9.73 -14.96
C ALA A 123 12.37 -9.13 -15.48
N GLU A 124 12.61 -9.31 -16.77
CA GLU A 124 13.67 -8.65 -17.52
C GLU A 124 13.15 -7.30 -18.03
N VAL A 125 13.91 -6.22 -17.86
CA VAL A 125 13.62 -4.94 -18.52
C VAL A 125 14.10 -5.04 -19.96
N SER A 126 13.29 -5.63 -20.82
CA SER A 126 13.74 -5.99 -22.17
C SER A 126 13.95 -4.78 -23.09
N GLU A 127 13.08 -3.77 -22.98
CA GLU A 127 13.10 -2.60 -23.87
C GLU A 127 12.64 -1.35 -23.11
N ILE A 128 13.08 -0.17 -23.53
CA ILE A 128 12.59 1.13 -23.03
C ILE A 128 12.00 1.94 -24.18
N LEU A 129 10.68 2.10 -24.20
CA LEU A 129 9.97 2.82 -25.27
C LEU A 129 9.25 4.03 -24.69
N ASN A 130 9.45 5.20 -25.30
CA ASN A 130 8.90 6.48 -24.82
C ASN A 130 9.22 6.75 -23.33
N GLY A 131 10.43 6.38 -22.91
CA GLY A 131 10.89 6.51 -21.52
C GLY A 131 10.21 5.56 -20.53
N LYS A 132 9.44 4.58 -20.99
CA LYS A 132 8.78 3.58 -20.14
C LYS A 132 9.42 2.21 -20.34
N PRO A 133 9.81 1.52 -19.26
CA PRO A 133 10.34 0.16 -19.36
C PRO A 133 9.23 -0.82 -19.73
N TRP A 134 9.59 -1.83 -20.53
CA TRP A 134 8.76 -2.97 -20.89
C TRP A 134 9.35 -4.21 -20.23
N PHE A 135 8.54 -4.87 -19.41
CA PHE A 135 8.96 -5.98 -18.57
C PHE A 135 8.55 -7.30 -19.21
N GLU A 136 9.53 -8.12 -19.58
CA GLU A 136 9.29 -9.53 -19.89
C GLU A 136 9.33 -10.35 -18.59
N VAL A 137 8.17 -10.78 -18.15
CA VAL A 137 7.98 -11.53 -16.91
C VAL A 137 8.45 -12.97 -17.09
N LYS A 138 9.44 -13.36 -16.29
CA LYS A 138 10.03 -14.71 -16.26
C LYS A 138 9.47 -15.57 -15.13
N GLY A 139 9.00 -14.95 -14.04
CA GLY A 139 8.44 -15.64 -12.89
C GLY A 139 7.44 -14.79 -12.11
N LEU A 140 6.43 -15.46 -11.56
CA LEU A 140 5.39 -14.89 -10.71
C LEU A 140 5.20 -15.74 -9.47
N ARG A 141 5.00 -15.07 -8.33
CA ARG A 141 4.60 -15.73 -7.08
C ARG A 141 3.67 -14.81 -6.29
N GLN A 142 2.45 -15.28 -6.04
CA GLN A 142 1.49 -14.54 -5.23
C GLN A 142 1.94 -14.47 -3.77
N LEU A 143 1.65 -13.35 -3.10
CA LEU A 143 1.83 -13.16 -1.67
C LEU A 143 0.48 -13.25 -0.94
N ASP A 144 0.52 -13.74 0.29
CA ASP A 144 -0.67 -13.93 1.12
C ASP A 144 -1.31 -12.61 1.58
N THR A 145 -0.52 -11.53 1.60
CA THR A 145 -0.97 -10.20 2.02
C THR A 145 -1.33 -9.34 0.82
N SER A 146 -2.48 -8.69 0.86
CA SER A 146 -2.97 -7.83 -0.23
C SER A 146 -3.90 -6.75 0.30
N ILE A 147 -3.99 -5.65 -0.46
CA ILE A 147 -5.08 -4.68 -0.28
C ILE A 147 -6.34 -5.30 -0.88
N ASN A 148 -7.51 -5.01 -0.32
CA ASN A 148 -8.77 -5.42 -0.92
C ASN A 148 -9.71 -4.21 -1.06
N THR A 149 -10.80 -4.39 -1.81
CA THR A 149 -11.76 -3.32 -2.10
C THR A 149 -12.35 -2.73 -0.81
N SER A 150 -12.63 -3.57 0.20
CA SER A 150 -13.23 -3.13 1.46
C SER A 150 -12.30 -2.20 2.25
N SER A 151 -11.04 -2.61 2.49
CA SER A 151 -10.05 -1.76 3.17
C SER A 151 -9.84 -0.45 2.42
N LEU A 152 -9.75 -0.52 1.09
CA LEU A 152 -9.57 0.66 0.26
C LEU A 152 -10.73 1.65 0.40
N MET A 153 -11.98 1.18 0.39
CA MET A 153 -13.16 2.01 0.61
C MET A 153 -13.15 2.65 2.00
N HIS A 154 -12.77 1.89 3.03
CA HIS A 154 -12.66 2.38 4.40
C HIS A 154 -11.55 3.43 4.57
N PHE A 155 -10.40 3.26 3.93
CA PHE A 155 -9.37 4.31 3.86
C PHE A 155 -9.92 5.59 3.23
N VAL A 156 -10.57 5.51 2.07
CA VAL A 156 -11.15 6.68 1.40
C VAL A 156 -12.18 7.37 2.28
N LYS A 157 -13.04 6.60 2.96
CA LYS A 157 -14.02 7.13 3.93
C LYS A 157 -13.33 7.83 5.11
N GLY A 158 -12.30 7.22 5.69
CA GLY A 158 -11.55 7.79 6.81
C GLY A 158 -10.87 9.10 6.46
N PHE A 159 -10.18 9.17 5.31
CA PHE A 159 -9.55 10.41 4.85
C PHE A 159 -10.58 11.52 4.55
N ARG A 160 -11.74 11.17 4.01
CA ARG A 160 -12.83 12.15 3.77
C ARG A 160 -13.41 12.68 5.08
N ALA A 161 -13.71 11.80 6.04
CA ALA A 161 -14.23 12.18 7.34
C ALA A 161 -13.23 13.04 8.13
N SER A 162 -11.95 12.66 8.13
CA SER A 162 -10.87 13.43 8.76
C SER A 162 -10.76 14.83 8.18
N LYS A 163 -10.81 14.97 6.84
CA LYS A 163 -10.83 16.28 6.17
C LYS A 163 -12.05 17.13 6.53
N ALA A 164 -13.19 16.50 6.81
CA ALA A 164 -14.41 17.17 7.24
C ALA A 164 -14.43 17.56 8.73
N GLY A 165 -13.40 17.18 9.51
CA GLY A 165 -13.36 17.39 10.96
C GLY A 165 -14.19 16.39 11.76
N ASP A 166 -14.78 15.37 11.12
CA ASP A 166 -15.50 14.30 11.82
C ASP A 166 -14.51 13.22 12.28
N HIS A 167 -13.84 13.53 13.39
CA HIS A 167 -12.80 12.69 13.97
C HIS A 167 -13.32 11.32 14.44
N ALA A 168 -14.55 11.26 14.96
CA ALA A 168 -15.16 10.01 15.42
C ALA A 168 -15.45 9.06 14.25
N LEU A 169 -16.03 9.57 13.15
CA LEU A 169 -16.26 8.78 11.95
C LEU A 169 -14.94 8.38 11.27
N ALA A 170 -13.95 9.27 11.27
CA ALA A 170 -12.62 8.99 10.72
C ALA A 170 -11.95 7.82 11.47
N ALA A 171 -11.93 7.85 12.81
CA ALA A 171 -11.37 6.78 13.62
C ALA A 171 -12.04 5.43 13.33
N LYS A 172 -13.38 5.39 13.34
CA LYS A 172 -14.14 4.16 13.00
C LYS A 172 -13.83 3.64 11.61
N ALA A 173 -13.69 4.52 10.62
CA ALA A 173 -13.39 4.13 9.26
C ALA A 173 -11.96 3.59 9.11
N PHE A 174 -10.96 4.21 9.75
CA PHE A 174 -9.59 3.69 9.73
C PHE A 174 -9.44 2.38 10.52
N HIS A 175 -10.18 2.24 11.62
CA HIS A 175 -10.26 0.96 12.35
C HIS A 175 -10.77 -0.17 11.45
N ALA A 176 -11.88 0.07 10.73
CA ALA A 176 -12.43 -0.88 9.77
C ALA A 176 -11.51 -1.15 8.56
N ALA A 177 -10.57 -0.25 8.26
CA ALA A 177 -9.58 -0.46 7.23
C ALA A 177 -8.44 -1.40 7.67
N ASP A 178 -8.10 -1.47 8.96
CA ASP A 178 -7.06 -2.35 9.50
C ASP A 178 -7.51 -3.81 9.54
N MET A 179 -7.34 -4.49 8.41
CA MET A 179 -7.52 -5.94 8.30
C MET A 179 -6.18 -6.67 8.40
N SER A 180 -6.20 -7.88 8.99
CA SER A 180 -5.01 -8.73 9.12
C SER A 180 -4.41 -9.18 7.79
N THR A 181 -5.19 -9.17 6.71
CA THR A 181 -4.76 -9.53 5.35
C THR A 181 -3.94 -8.43 4.68
N LEU A 182 -3.94 -7.21 5.22
CA LEU A 182 -3.18 -6.10 4.65
C LEU A 182 -1.67 -6.26 4.86
N PRO A 183 -0.84 -5.76 3.93
CA PRO A 183 0.59 -5.60 4.16
C PRO A 183 0.89 -4.79 5.44
N ALA A 184 1.92 -5.19 6.18
CA ALA A 184 2.24 -4.63 7.49
C ALA A 184 2.44 -3.11 7.49
N ASP A 185 3.09 -2.58 6.46
CA ASP A 185 3.31 -1.15 6.24
C ASP A 185 1.98 -0.40 6.03
N ILE A 186 1.05 -0.98 5.28
CA ILE A 186 -0.28 -0.41 5.05
C ILE A 186 -1.14 -0.46 6.32
N ARG A 187 -1.04 -1.56 7.10
CA ARG A 187 -1.71 -1.67 8.41
C ARG A 187 -1.27 -0.55 9.35
N ILE A 188 0.04 -0.32 9.46
CA ILE A 188 0.59 0.75 10.29
C ILE A 188 0.09 2.12 9.83
N ILE A 189 -0.08 2.36 8.53
CA ILE A 189 -0.73 3.58 8.04
C ILE A 189 -2.17 3.69 8.57
N ALA A 190 -3.00 2.64 8.46
CA ALA A 190 -4.37 2.67 9.01
C ALA A 190 -4.37 3.00 10.50
N MET A 191 -3.54 2.31 11.28
CA MET A 191 -3.44 2.46 12.75
C MET A 191 -3.00 3.87 13.16
N ARG A 192 -2.02 4.45 12.44
CA ARG A 192 -1.57 5.83 12.70
C ARG A 192 -2.64 6.86 12.35
N GLN A 193 -3.36 6.67 11.25
CA GLN A 193 -4.44 7.57 10.87
C GLN A 193 -5.64 7.49 11.82
N GLU A 194 -5.94 6.29 12.34
CA GLU A 194 -6.92 6.09 13.42
C GLU A 194 -6.49 6.81 14.69
N ALA A 195 -5.25 6.62 15.13
CA ALA A 195 -4.71 7.28 16.31
C ALA A 195 -4.74 8.81 16.19
N ALA A 196 -4.38 9.35 15.02
CA ALA A 196 -4.47 10.78 14.75
C ALA A 196 -5.91 11.30 14.85
N ALA A 197 -6.88 10.54 14.34
CA ALA A 197 -8.29 10.88 14.47
C ALA A 197 -8.78 10.82 15.93
N LEU A 198 -8.39 9.79 16.70
CA LEU A 198 -8.73 9.66 18.12
C LEU A 198 -8.18 10.83 18.94
N HIS A 199 -6.90 11.16 18.76
CA HIS A 199 -6.26 12.28 19.46
C HIS A 199 -6.94 13.62 19.12
N ALA A 200 -7.24 13.87 17.84
CA ALA A 200 -7.96 15.06 17.41
C ALA A 200 -9.40 15.12 17.96
N GLY A 201 -10.02 13.96 18.21
CA GLY A 201 -11.31 13.84 18.90
C GLY A 201 -11.24 13.95 20.43
N GLY A 202 -10.05 14.20 21.01
CA GLY A 202 -9.84 14.30 22.46
C GLY A 202 -9.50 12.99 23.16
N ASP A 203 -9.57 11.84 22.47
CA ASP A 203 -9.21 10.52 23.02
C ASP A 203 -7.71 10.23 22.86
N THR A 204 -6.91 10.96 23.62
CA THR A 204 -5.45 10.77 23.62
C THR A 204 -5.01 9.40 24.17
N PRO A 205 -5.61 8.86 25.25
CA PRO A 205 -5.27 7.51 25.72
C PRO A 205 -5.53 6.43 24.66
N GLY A 206 -6.68 6.47 23.99
CA GLY A 206 -7.00 5.54 22.89
C GLY A 206 -6.03 5.67 21.72
N ALA A 207 -5.66 6.89 21.34
CA ALA A 207 -4.66 7.13 20.31
C ALA A 207 -3.30 6.50 20.63
N VAL A 208 -2.80 6.68 21.86
CA VAL A 208 -1.52 6.08 22.31
C VAL A 208 -1.62 4.55 22.32
N GLY A 209 -2.71 3.99 22.84
CA GLY A 209 -2.91 2.53 22.83
C GLY A 209 -2.90 1.95 21.42
N ARG A 210 -3.51 2.65 20.45
CA ARG A 210 -3.51 2.23 19.06
C ARG A 210 -2.12 2.27 18.41
N LEU A 211 -1.33 3.31 18.68
CA LEU A 211 0.07 3.39 18.20
C LEU A 211 0.96 2.33 18.84
N GLN A 212 0.77 2.00 20.11
CA GLN A 212 1.50 0.91 20.76
C GLN A 212 1.20 -0.45 20.12
N ALA A 213 -0.05 -0.69 19.72
CA ALA A 213 -0.39 -1.87 18.92
C ALA A 213 0.30 -1.87 17.55
N ALA A 214 0.56 -0.71 16.94
CA ALA A 214 1.24 -0.62 15.65
C ALA A 214 2.72 -1.03 15.79
N LEU A 215 3.36 -0.67 16.91
CA LEU A 215 4.71 -1.11 17.23
C LEU A 215 4.82 -2.62 17.46
N GLN A 216 3.73 -3.32 17.78
CA GLN A 216 3.74 -4.79 17.83
C GLN A 216 3.85 -5.42 16.43
N ILE A 217 3.47 -4.68 15.38
CA ILE A 217 3.62 -5.12 13.98
C ILE A 217 5.03 -4.78 13.49
N VAL A 218 5.51 -3.57 13.74
CA VAL A 218 6.88 -3.13 13.39
C VAL A 218 7.49 -2.39 14.58
N ALA A 219 8.36 -3.08 15.32
CA ALA A 219 8.92 -2.63 16.60
C ALA A 219 9.65 -1.28 16.55
N ASN A 220 10.22 -0.93 15.39
CA ASN A 220 11.10 0.22 15.23
C ASN A 220 10.56 1.28 14.23
N ASP A 221 9.24 1.39 14.06
CA ASP A 221 8.68 2.46 13.24
C ASP A 221 8.86 3.83 13.91
N ARG A 222 9.89 4.57 13.49
CA ARG A 222 10.27 5.87 14.06
C ARG A 222 9.12 6.86 14.09
N GLU A 223 8.32 6.93 13.01
CA GLU A 223 7.18 7.84 12.91
C GLU A 223 6.13 7.52 13.99
N THR A 224 5.86 6.24 14.28
CA THR A 224 4.96 5.82 15.36
C THR A 224 5.53 6.16 16.74
N VAL A 225 6.84 5.94 16.97
CA VAL A 225 7.49 6.29 18.25
C VAL A 225 7.41 7.80 18.51
N ASP A 226 7.73 8.61 17.50
CA ASP A 226 7.68 10.08 17.59
C ASP A 226 6.24 10.56 17.86
N ALA A 227 5.25 9.95 17.22
CA ALA A 227 3.83 10.26 17.45
C ALA A 227 3.37 9.94 18.89
N ILE A 228 3.80 8.80 19.46
CA ILE A 228 3.48 8.45 20.86
C ILE A 228 4.06 9.50 21.82
N ALA A 229 5.31 9.91 21.60
CA ALA A 229 5.96 10.93 22.42
C ALA A 229 5.21 12.27 22.35
N ALA A 230 4.83 12.69 21.14
CA ALA A 230 4.08 13.92 20.91
C ALA A 230 2.71 13.91 21.61
N TYR A 231 1.94 12.82 21.50
CA TYR A 231 0.61 12.72 22.11
C TYR A 231 0.66 12.70 23.63
N ARG A 232 1.67 12.05 24.22
CA ARG A 232 1.88 12.07 25.67
C ARG A 232 2.27 13.47 26.18
N ALA A 233 3.13 14.18 25.46
CA ALA A 233 3.52 15.54 25.83
C ALA A 233 2.32 16.50 25.82
N ALA A 234 1.46 16.40 24.80
CA ALA A 234 0.24 17.20 24.70
C ALA A 234 -0.76 16.92 25.85
N ALA A 235 -0.90 15.65 26.25
CA ALA A 235 -1.75 15.28 27.39
C ALA A 235 -1.25 15.88 28.70
N SER A 236 0.05 15.78 29.00
CA SER A 236 0.65 16.32 30.22
C SER A 236 0.53 17.85 30.32
N ALA A 237 0.66 18.55 29.19
CA ALA A 237 0.49 20.00 29.15
C ALA A 237 -0.93 20.43 29.53
N SER A 238 -1.94 19.71 29.04
CA SER A 238 -3.36 20.01 29.29
C SER A 238 -3.75 19.85 30.77
N VAL A 239 -3.19 18.85 31.45
CA VAL A 239 -3.44 18.62 32.89
C VAL A 239 -2.86 19.76 33.74
N SER A 240 -1.71 20.32 33.36
CA SER A 240 -1.02 21.36 34.13
C SER A 240 -1.76 22.70 34.10
N THR A 241 -2.45 23.01 32.99
CA THR A 241 -3.26 24.24 32.87
C THR A 241 -4.50 24.23 33.76
N VAL A 242 -5.15 23.06 33.94
CA VAL A 242 -6.38 22.95 34.75
C VAL A 242 -6.07 23.15 36.25
N VAL A 243 -4.94 22.65 36.74
CA VAL A 243 -4.58 22.74 38.18
C VAL A 243 -4.24 24.17 38.62
N LEU A 244 -3.80 25.03 37.70
CA LEU A 244 -3.48 26.44 38.02
C LEU A 244 -4.74 27.33 38.05
N ALA A 245 -5.82 26.95 37.36
CA ALA A 245 -7.07 27.69 37.37
C ALA A 245 -7.88 27.49 38.68
N ASP A 246 -7.66 26.39 39.41
CA ASP A 246 -8.47 26.02 40.57
C ASP A 246 -7.96 26.59 41.91
N LYS A 247 -6.80 27.28 41.92
CA LYS A 247 -6.18 27.81 43.16
C LYS A 247 -6.38 29.31 43.42
N GLY A 248 -7.27 29.96 42.68
CA GLY A 248 -7.39 31.42 42.75
C GLY A 248 -8.80 31.96 42.55
N GLU A 249 -9.79 31.57 43.36
CA GLU A 249 -10.95 32.44 43.62
C GLU A 249 -11.68 32.06 44.92
N THR A 250 -11.44 32.87 45.96
CA THR A 250 -12.45 33.14 46.99
C THR A 250 -13.47 34.10 46.38
N SER A 251 -14.76 33.86 46.66
CA SER A 251 -15.93 34.58 46.11
C SER A 251 -15.81 36.12 46.16
N PRO A 252 -16.61 36.85 45.35
CA PRO A 252 -17.89 37.32 45.89
C PRO A 252 -19.07 37.40 44.89
N THR A 253 -20.25 37.04 45.43
CA THR A 253 -21.52 37.78 45.36
C THR A 253 -22.16 38.10 44.00
N THR A 254 -23.26 37.40 43.75
CA THR A 254 -24.57 37.89 43.26
C THR A 254 -24.59 39.19 42.43
N ASN A 255 -24.80 39.10 41.12
CA ASN A 255 -25.81 39.96 40.49
C ASN A 255 -26.42 39.40 39.22
N LYS A 256 -27.76 39.41 39.23
CA LYS A 256 -28.67 38.86 38.24
C LYS A 256 -29.04 39.99 37.29
N LYS A 257 -28.46 40.04 36.08
CA LYS A 257 -29.05 40.84 35.00
C LYS A 257 -28.83 40.19 33.63
N VAL A 258 -29.97 39.81 33.07
CA VAL A 258 -30.21 39.31 31.73
C VAL A 258 -29.56 40.23 30.70
N GLN A 259 -28.64 39.70 29.88
CA GLN A 259 -28.37 40.24 28.54
C GLN A 259 -28.39 39.11 27.52
N LYS A 260 -29.48 39.13 26.75
CA LYS A 260 -29.69 38.46 25.48
C LYS A 260 -28.73 39.11 24.47
N VAL A 261 -27.63 38.44 24.14
CA VAL A 261 -26.73 38.88 23.06
C VAL A 261 -26.73 37.82 21.97
N THR A 262 -27.19 38.30 20.82
CA THR A 262 -27.39 37.66 19.53
C THR A 262 -26.11 36.97 19.04
N LEU A 263 -26.27 35.70 18.62
CA LEU A 263 -25.23 34.90 17.98
C LEU A 263 -25.24 35.23 16.48
N ASP A 264 -24.51 36.26 16.09
CA ASP A 264 -24.14 36.54 14.69
C ASP A 264 -22.62 36.55 14.63
N LEU A 265 -22.00 35.45 14.15
CA LEU A 265 -20.59 35.41 13.69
C LEU A 265 -20.19 33.99 13.25
N VAL A 266 -20.71 33.49 12.12
CA VAL A 266 -19.92 32.67 11.16
C VAL A 266 -20.57 32.74 9.77
N SER A 267 -20.35 33.84 9.04
CA SER A 267 -20.34 33.79 7.58
C SER A 267 -19.53 34.98 7.04
N LYS A 268 -18.24 34.79 6.78
CA LYS A 268 -17.43 35.59 5.85
C LYS A 268 -15.99 35.07 5.79
N SER A 269 -15.73 34.21 4.80
CA SER A 269 -14.45 34.09 4.09
C SER A 269 -14.77 33.28 2.82
N GLY A 270 -15.09 33.90 1.69
CA GLY A 270 -14.15 34.66 0.84
C GLY A 270 -13.45 33.66 -0.09
N LYS A 271 -14.12 33.12 -1.12
CA LYS A 271 -14.20 33.68 -2.49
C LYS A 271 -12.84 34.22 -2.99
N LYS A 272 -12.09 33.37 -3.69
CA LYS A 272 -10.94 33.73 -4.54
C LYS A 272 -11.08 32.91 -5.82
N GLU A 273 -11.79 33.47 -6.79
CA GLU A 273 -11.25 34.08 -8.01
C GLU A 273 -10.72 33.05 -9.01
N ASP A 274 -11.58 32.78 -9.98
CA ASP A 274 -11.26 32.26 -11.30
C ASP A 274 -10.21 33.13 -11.97
N LYS A 275 -9.10 32.53 -12.43
CA LYS A 275 -8.27 33.13 -13.48
C LYS A 275 -8.20 32.20 -14.67
N LYS A 276 -9.11 32.49 -15.60
CA LYS A 276 -9.19 32.00 -16.98
C LYS A 276 -7.94 32.47 -17.74
N SER A 277 -7.01 31.56 -18.04
CA SER A 277 -6.00 31.78 -19.07
C SER A 277 -6.40 30.99 -20.31
N GLY A 278 -6.97 31.69 -21.28
CA GLY A 278 -7.07 31.19 -22.64
C GLY A 278 -5.67 31.21 -23.26
N VAL A 279 -5.32 30.11 -23.92
CA VAL A 279 -4.26 30.08 -24.93
C VAL A 279 -4.91 29.48 -26.16
N SER A 280 -5.24 30.33 -27.13
CA SER A 280 -5.39 29.94 -28.52
C SER A 280 -3.99 29.77 -29.09
N ASN A 281 -3.72 28.65 -29.76
CA ASN A 281 -2.69 28.60 -30.77
C ASN A 281 -3.37 28.13 -32.06
N ASP A 282 -3.62 29.10 -32.94
CA ASP A 282 -3.69 28.90 -34.38
C ASP A 282 -2.25 28.83 -34.90
N ASN A 283 -1.86 27.66 -35.40
CA ASN A 283 -1.00 27.42 -36.57
C ASN A 283 -0.74 25.91 -36.70
#